data_AF-A0A9D1D383-F1
#
_entry.id   AF-A0A9D1D383-F1
#
_cell.length_a   1.000
_cell.length_b   1.000
_cell.length_c   1.000
_cell.angle_alpha   90.00
_cell.angle_beta   90.00
_cell.angle_gamma   90.00
#
_symmetry.space_group_name_H-M   'P 1'
#
loop_
_entity.id
_entity.type
_entity.pdbx_description
1 polymer ?
#
loop_
_entity_poly.entity_id
_entity_poly.type
_entity_poly.pdbx_seq_one_letter_code
_entity_poly.pdbx_strand_id
1 'polypeptide(L)'
;MFRLRMIGKIIRSAGLGHISLAFLLIFLVCAALIWALDPSIETGEDALWFCFQAVTTIGFGDVVATSLAGRIVLVCLSIVSVFYLAVVTGVVVAYCNELVRAQSNRSSVQFLDQLEHLEELNPEELAALSARARAFRKGHSGRNRANP
;
A
#
# COMPACT_ATOMS: atom_id res chain seq x y z
N MET A 1 5.87 7.88 20.56
CA MET A 1 4.79 6.91 20.26
C MET A 1 3.93 7.44 19.12
N PHE A 2 4.47 7.37 17.91
CA PHE A 2 3.80 7.75 16.65
C PHE A 2 2.51 6.94 16.52
N ARG A 3 1.41 7.62 16.23
CA ARG A 3 0.04 7.13 16.42
C ARG A 3 -0.31 5.98 15.48
N LEU A 4 0.06 4.74 15.84
CA LEU A 4 -0.45 3.48 15.26
C LEU A 4 -2.00 3.44 15.22
N ARG A 5 -2.65 4.22 16.09
CA ARG A 5 -4.11 4.36 16.18
C ARG A 5 -4.77 5.00 14.94
N MET A 6 -4.02 5.76 14.13
CA MET A 6 -4.55 6.38 12.89
C MET A 6 -4.54 5.41 11.71
N ILE A 7 -3.45 4.65 11.56
CA ILE A 7 -3.34 3.51 10.64
C ILE A 7 -4.46 2.51 10.93
N GLY A 8 -4.68 2.21 12.22
CA GLY A 8 -5.78 1.38 12.67
C GLY A 8 -7.17 1.93 12.35
N LYS A 9 -7.37 3.25 12.18
CA LYS A 9 -8.68 3.81 11.81
C LYS A 9 -8.94 3.72 10.31
N ILE A 10 -7.94 3.92 9.46
CA ILE A 10 -8.07 3.78 8.00
C ILE A 10 -8.18 2.30 7.61
N ILE A 11 -7.37 1.42 8.22
CA ILE A 11 -7.47 -0.05 8.04
C ILE A 11 -8.82 -0.59 8.58
N ARG A 12 -9.34 -0.01 9.67
CA ARG A 12 -10.62 -0.42 10.28
C ARG A 12 -11.85 0.25 9.64
N SER A 13 -11.68 1.35 8.88
CA SER A 13 -12.77 1.97 8.11
C SER A 13 -12.79 1.55 6.63
N ALA A 14 -11.69 1.01 6.08
CA ALA A 14 -11.59 0.62 4.66
C ALA A 14 -11.91 -0.85 4.36
N GLY A 15 -12.31 -1.65 5.37
CA GLY A 15 -12.69 -3.05 5.14
C GLY A 15 -11.51 -3.98 4.76
N LEU A 16 -10.25 -3.54 4.87
CA LEU A 16 -9.08 -4.34 4.47
C LEU A 16 -9.03 -5.68 5.20
N GLY A 17 -9.38 -5.72 6.49
CA GLY A 17 -9.48 -6.99 7.22
C GLY A 17 -10.51 -7.95 6.63
N HIS A 18 -11.66 -7.43 6.19
CA HIS A 18 -12.69 -8.24 5.51
C HIS A 18 -12.23 -8.68 4.12
N ILE A 19 -11.53 -7.80 3.37
CA ILE A 19 -10.96 -8.13 2.05
C ILE A 19 -9.89 -9.22 2.18
N SER A 20 -8.97 -9.09 3.13
CA SER A 20 -7.93 -10.10 3.40
C SER A 20 -8.53 -11.42 3.89
N LEU A 21 -9.56 -11.38 4.74
CA LEU A 21 -10.26 -12.59 5.17
C LEU A 21 -11.00 -13.26 3.99
N ALA A 22 -11.70 -12.47 3.15
CA ALA A 22 -12.37 -12.97 1.96
C ALA A 22 -11.36 -13.58 0.97
N PHE A 23 -10.22 -12.93 0.76
CA PHE A 23 -9.14 -13.46 -0.08
C PHE A 23 -8.60 -14.79 0.48
N LEU A 24 -8.36 -14.87 1.79
CA LEU A 24 -7.91 -16.11 2.44
C LEU A 24 -8.94 -17.24 2.28
N LEU A 25 -10.23 -16.95 2.43
CA LEU A 25 -11.29 -17.93 2.22
C LEU A 25 -11.35 -18.40 0.76
N ILE A 26 -11.29 -17.47 -0.20
CA ILE A 26 -11.24 -17.79 -1.64
C ILE A 26 -10.01 -18.65 -1.95
N PHE A 27 -8.85 -18.31 -1.40
CA PHE A 27 -7.61 -19.06 -1.56
C PHE A 27 -7.77 -20.51 -1.07
N LEU A 28 -8.31 -20.71 0.13
CA LEU A 28 -8.53 -22.05 0.69
C LEU A 28 -9.57 -22.85 -0.10
N VAL A 29 -10.64 -22.19 -0.57
CA VAL A 29 -11.64 -22.82 -1.44
C VAL A 29 -11.03 -23.24 -2.77
N CYS A 30 -10.22 -22.39 -3.40
CA CYS A 30 -9.51 -22.73 -4.64
C CYS A 30 -8.54 -23.90 -4.43
N ALA A 31 -7.78 -23.91 -3.33
CA ALA A 31 -6.88 -25.03 -3.02
C ALA A 31 -7.65 -26.35 -2.84
N ALA A 32 -8.76 -26.32 -2.10
CA ALA A 32 -9.62 -27.50 -1.93
C ALA A 32 -10.25 -27.96 -3.25
N LEU A 33 -10.67 -27.02 -4.11
CA LEU A 33 -11.22 -27.33 -5.44
C LEU A 33 -10.16 -27.95 -6.35
N ILE A 34 -8.93 -27.43 -6.36
CA ILE A 34 -7.85 -28.01 -7.17
C ILE A 34 -7.52 -29.41 -6.66
N TRP A 35 -7.43 -29.61 -5.34
CA TRP A 35 -7.19 -30.94 -4.77
C TRP A 35 -8.30 -31.94 -5.13
N ALA A 36 -9.56 -31.50 -5.17
CA ALA A 36 -10.69 -32.36 -5.51
C ALA A 36 -10.86 -32.63 -7.02
N LEU A 37 -10.45 -31.68 -7.88
CA LEU A 37 -10.71 -31.71 -9.33
C LEU A 37 -9.50 -32.15 -10.15
N ASP A 38 -8.30 -32.05 -9.60
CA ASP A 38 -7.06 -32.38 -10.29
C ASP A 38 -6.40 -33.63 -9.69
N PRO A 39 -6.48 -34.79 -10.36
CA PRO A 39 -5.91 -36.04 -9.84
C PRO A 39 -4.37 -36.03 -9.82
N SER A 40 -3.71 -35.06 -10.45
CA SER A 40 -2.25 -34.92 -10.38
C SER A 40 -1.77 -34.28 -9.08
N ILE A 41 -2.67 -33.73 -8.26
CA ILE A 41 -2.33 -33.20 -6.94
C ILE A 41 -2.72 -34.25 -5.90
N GLU A 42 -1.72 -34.95 -5.36
CA GLU A 42 -1.94 -36.10 -4.47
C GLU A 42 -2.38 -35.66 -3.06
N THR A 43 -1.85 -34.55 -2.56
CA THR A 43 -2.06 -34.10 -1.18
C THR A 43 -2.66 -32.69 -1.10
N GLY A 44 -3.35 -32.42 0.01
CA GLY A 44 -3.87 -31.06 0.28
C GLY A 44 -2.75 -30.03 0.52
N GLU A 45 -1.58 -30.47 1.00
CA GLU A 45 -0.39 -29.63 1.14
C GLU A 45 0.18 -29.21 -0.22
N ASP A 46 0.24 -30.13 -1.19
CA ASP A 46 0.64 -29.82 -2.56
C ASP A 46 -0.33 -28.84 -3.22
N ALA A 47 -1.63 -28.95 -2.93
CA ALA A 47 -2.63 -27.99 -3.43
C ALA A 47 -2.42 -26.59 -2.86
N LEU A 48 -2.14 -26.47 -1.55
CA LEU A 48 -1.84 -25.19 -0.90
C LEU A 48 -0.54 -24.59 -1.43
N TRP A 49 0.49 -25.42 -1.59
CA TRP A 49 1.77 -25.03 -2.18
C TRP A 49 1.60 -24.54 -3.62
N PHE A 50 0.82 -25.26 -4.42
CA PHE A 50 0.49 -24.89 -5.79
C PHE A 50 -0.24 -23.54 -5.88
N CYS A 51 -1.27 -23.33 -5.06
CA CYS A 51 -1.95 -22.04 -4.98
C CYS A 51 -1.01 -20.92 -4.51
N PHE A 52 -0.13 -21.21 -3.54
CA PHE A 52 0.84 -20.25 -3.04
C PHE A 52 1.82 -19.79 -4.13
N GLN A 53 2.42 -20.72 -4.88
CA GLN A 53 3.34 -20.35 -5.97
C GLN A 53 2.65 -19.57 -7.09
N ALA A 54 1.37 -19.83 -7.35
CA ALA A 54 0.58 -19.11 -8.34
C ALA A 54 0.25 -17.68 -7.90
N VAL A 55 -0.23 -17.51 -6.66
CA VAL A 55 -0.56 -16.19 -6.09
C VAL A 55 0.66 -15.30 -5.96
N THR A 56 1.80 -15.88 -5.56
CA THR A 56 3.08 -15.17 -5.43
C THR A 56 3.83 -15.01 -6.76
N THR A 57 3.31 -15.61 -7.84
CA THR A 57 3.94 -15.63 -9.17
C THR A 57 5.36 -16.23 -9.18
N ILE A 58 5.69 -17.09 -8.21
CA ILE A 58 6.99 -17.78 -8.13
C ILE A 58 7.09 -18.86 -9.22
N GLY A 59 6.09 -19.74 -9.31
CA GLY A 59 5.97 -20.75 -10.36
C GLY A 59 7.18 -21.70 -10.50
N PHE A 60 7.54 -22.42 -9.43
CA PHE A 60 8.64 -23.38 -9.47
C PHE A 60 8.40 -24.54 -10.46
N GLY A 61 7.13 -24.89 -10.68
CA GLY A 61 6.73 -25.92 -11.65
C GLY A 61 6.97 -27.37 -11.18
N ASP A 62 7.21 -27.54 -9.88
CA ASP A 62 7.31 -28.82 -9.19
C ASP A 62 5.95 -29.51 -9.04
N VAL A 63 4.90 -28.74 -8.78
CA VAL A 63 3.51 -29.17 -8.76
C VAL A 63 2.74 -28.37 -9.82
N VAL A 64 1.97 -29.06 -10.68
CA VAL A 64 1.21 -28.42 -11.76
C VAL A 64 -0.16 -29.06 -11.97
N ALA A 65 -1.16 -28.22 -12.23
CA ALA A 65 -2.50 -28.68 -12.61
C ALA A 65 -2.52 -29.22 -14.05
N THR A 66 -2.85 -30.51 -14.21
CA THR A 66 -2.96 -31.16 -15.52
C THR A 66 -4.39 -31.17 -16.04
N SER A 67 -5.37 -31.12 -15.13
CA SER A 67 -6.79 -31.14 -15.46
C SER A 67 -7.28 -29.80 -16.03
N LEU A 68 -8.25 -29.85 -16.93
CA LEU A 68 -8.89 -28.64 -17.45
C LEU A 68 -9.59 -27.84 -16.33
N ALA A 69 -10.27 -28.55 -15.42
CA ALA A 69 -10.99 -27.94 -14.31
C ALA A 69 -10.03 -27.22 -13.33
N GLY A 70 -8.94 -27.88 -12.94
CA GLY A 70 -7.90 -27.28 -12.08
C GLY A 70 -7.27 -26.04 -12.69
N ARG A 71 -7.02 -26.05 -14.01
CA ARG A 71 -6.52 -24.87 -14.75
C ARG A 71 -7.52 -23.71 -14.75
N ILE A 72 -8.81 -23.97 -14.91
CA ILE A 72 -9.85 -22.93 -14.83
C ILE A 72 -9.88 -22.30 -13.44
N VAL A 73 -9.85 -23.12 -12.39
CA VAL A 73 -9.80 -22.63 -10.99
C VAL A 73 -8.55 -21.77 -10.76
N LEU A 74 -7.40 -22.21 -11.28
CA LEU A 74 -6.15 -21.47 -11.19
C LEU A 74 -6.21 -20.11 -11.88
N VAL A 75 -6.79 -20.03 -13.09
CA VAL A 75 -6.98 -18.76 -13.82
C VAL A 75 -7.86 -17.81 -13.00
N CYS A 76 -8.95 -18.30 -12.42
CA CYS A 76 -9.80 -17.51 -11.54
C CYS A 76 -9.04 -17.00 -10.31
N LEU A 77 -8.27 -17.86 -9.65
CA LEU A 77 -7.44 -17.50 -8.49
C LEU A 77 -6.42 -16.41 -8.85
N SER A 78 -5.75 -16.53 -10.00
CA SER A 78 -4.77 -15.56 -10.49
C SER A 78 -5.38 -14.18 -10.76
N ILE A 79 -6.60 -14.12 -11.30
CA ILE A 79 -7.28 -12.83 -11.50
C ILE A 79 -7.56 -12.18 -10.15
N VAL A 80 -8.12 -12.93 -9.20
CA VAL A 80 -8.45 -12.43 -7.86
C VAL A 80 -7.19 -11.98 -7.10
N SER A 81 -6.09 -12.72 -7.22
CA SER A 81 -4.83 -12.40 -6.54
C SER A 81 -4.22 -11.09 -7.03
N VAL A 82 -4.27 -10.82 -8.34
CA VAL A 82 -3.78 -9.54 -8.91
C VAL A 82 -4.57 -8.36 -8.33
N PHE A 83 -5.89 -8.46 -8.26
CA PHE A 83 -6.71 -7.41 -7.63
C PHE A 83 -6.37 -7.23 -6.15
N TYR A 84 -6.19 -8.33 -5.41
CA TYR A 84 -5.81 -8.28 -4.00
C TYR A 84 -4.46 -7.58 -3.79
N LEU A 85 -3.44 -7.94 -4.57
CA LEU A 85 -2.11 -7.30 -4.52
C LEU A 85 -2.18 -5.81 -4.86
N ALA A 86 -3.03 -5.40 -5.81
CA ALA A 86 -3.25 -4.00 -6.13
C ALA A 86 -3.86 -3.22 -4.95
N VAL A 87 -4.85 -3.81 -4.25
CA VAL A 87 -5.43 -3.21 -3.04
C VAL A 87 -4.40 -3.08 -1.93
N VAL A 88 -3.64 -4.13 -1.64
CA VAL A 88 -2.58 -4.11 -0.62
C VAL A 88 -1.55 -3.02 -0.93
N THR A 89 -1.11 -2.94 -2.19
CA THR A 89 -0.19 -1.90 -2.66
C THR A 89 -0.78 -0.50 -2.49
N GLY A 90 -2.05 -0.30 -2.84
CA GLY A 90 -2.75 0.97 -2.67
C GLY A 90 -2.80 1.43 -1.21
N VAL A 91 -3.00 0.51 -0.27
CA VAL A 91 -2.96 0.80 1.18
C VAL A 91 -1.56 1.23 1.62
N VAL A 92 -0.52 0.52 1.17
CA VAL A 92 0.88 0.88 1.48
C VAL A 92 1.21 2.28 0.94
N VAL A 93 0.83 2.57 -0.29
CA VAL A 93 1.04 3.90 -0.90
C VAL A 93 0.27 4.99 -0.15
N ALA A 94 -0.99 4.73 0.23
CA ALA A 94 -1.78 5.66 1.02
C ALA A 94 -1.11 5.98 2.37
N TYR A 95 -0.56 4.95 3.03
CA TYR A 95 0.19 5.10 4.27
C TYR A 95 1.47 5.93 4.07
N CYS A 96 2.28 5.62 3.05
CA CYS A 96 3.48 6.38 2.73
C CYS A 96 3.15 7.86 2.45
N ASN A 97 2.08 8.12 1.70
CA ASN A 97 1.62 9.48 1.43
C ASN A 97 1.18 10.22 2.70
N GLU A 98 0.49 9.54 3.62
CA GLU A 98 0.10 10.12 4.90
C GLU A 98 1.33 10.49 5.75
N LEU A 99 2.36 9.63 5.79
CA LEU A 99 3.62 9.92 6.48
C LEU A 99 4.31 11.17 5.90
N VAL A 100 4.41 11.26 4.57
CA VAL A 100 5.02 12.41 3.88
C VAL A 100 4.23 13.69 4.14
N ARG A 101 2.89 13.62 4.10
CA ARG A 101 2.00 14.77 4.39
C ARG A 101 2.13 15.22 5.84
N ALA A 102 2.21 14.29 6.79
CA ALA A 102 2.38 14.60 8.21
C ALA A 102 3.70 15.34 8.47
N GLN A 103 4.78 14.97 7.77
CA GLN A 103 6.05 15.68 7.85
C GLN A 103 5.98 17.09 7.26
N SER A 104 5.33 17.25 6.10
CA SER A 104 5.13 18.56 5.47
C SER A 104 4.31 19.52 6.35
N ASN A 105 3.19 19.03 6.90
CA ASN A 105 2.30 19.86 7.71
C ASN A 105 2.96 20.34 9.01
N ARG A 106 3.84 19.52 9.60
CA ARG A 106 4.64 19.93 10.77
C ARG A 106 5.53 21.14 10.45
N SER A 107 6.16 21.15 9.27
CA SER A 107 6.99 22.28 8.84
C SER A 107 6.16 23.54 8.63
N SER A 108 4.95 23.43 8.09
CA SER A 108 4.06 24.59 7.89
C SER A 108 3.54 25.16 9.21
N VAL A 109 3.15 24.31 10.17
CA VAL A 109 2.69 24.76 11.50
C VAL A 109 3.82 25.43 12.28
N GLN A 110 5.03 24.89 12.25
CA GLN A 110 6.19 25.57 12.85
C GLN A 110 6.47 26.94 12.20
N PHE A 111 6.28 27.05 10.89
CA PHE A 111 6.45 28.32 10.19
C PHE A 111 5.38 29.34 10.58
N LEU A 112 4.12 28.91 10.73
CA LEU A 112 3.02 29.76 11.19
C LEU A 112 3.22 30.21 12.64
N ASP A 113 3.71 29.33 13.52
CA ASP A 113 4.02 29.65 14.91
C ASP A 113 5.13 30.71 15.04
N GLN A 114 6.17 30.62 14.19
CA GLN A 114 7.20 31.67 14.08
C GLN A 114 6.66 32.98 13.49
N LEU A 115 5.60 32.93 12.68
CA LEU A 115 4.93 34.13 12.15
C LEU A 115 4.00 34.78 13.19
N GLU A 116 3.47 34.02 14.14
CA GLU A 116 2.62 34.54 15.21
C GLU A 116 3.45 35.28 16.27
N HIS A 117 4.68 34.84 16.53
CA HIS A 117 5.61 35.47 17.48
C HIS A 117 6.60 36.45 16.83
N LEU A 118 6.28 37.04 15.66
CA LEU A 118 7.22 37.91 14.92
C LEU A 118 7.72 39.12 15.71
N GLU A 119 6.92 39.64 16.63
CA GLU A 119 7.30 40.79 17.47
C GLU A 119 8.33 40.44 18.53
N GLU A 120 8.49 39.15 18.86
CA GLU A 120 9.45 38.65 19.86
C GLU A 120 10.76 38.14 19.23
N LEU A 121 10.83 38.03 17.89
CA LEU A 121 12.00 37.51 17.18
C LEU A 121 13.15 38.52 17.14
N ASN A 122 14.38 38.03 17.38
CA ASN A 122 15.60 38.84 17.22
C ASN A 122 15.84 39.14 15.72
N PRO A 123 16.51 40.25 15.32
CA PRO A 123 16.70 40.61 13.91
C PRO A 123 17.43 39.53 13.08
N GLU A 124 18.31 38.75 13.70
CA GLU A 124 19.00 37.63 13.06
C GLU A 124 18.03 36.48 12.70
N GLU A 125 17.10 36.16 13.60
CA GLU A 125 16.09 35.11 13.40
C GLU A 125 15.06 35.54 12.35
N LEU A 126 14.69 36.84 12.36
CA LEU A 126 13.81 37.44 11.35
C LEU A 126 14.44 37.37 9.95
N ALA A 127 15.74 37.65 9.85
CA ALA A 127 16.49 37.53 8.60
C ALA A 127 16.51 36.09 8.08
N ALA A 128 16.75 35.11 8.96
CA ALA A 128 16.73 33.69 8.62
C ALA A 128 15.34 33.21 8.15
N LEU A 129 14.27 33.66 8.80
CA LEU A 129 12.88 33.34 8.41
C LEU A 129 12.54 33.96 7.05
N SER A 130 12.91 35.22 6.82
CA SER A 130 12.69 35.92 5.55
C SER A 130 13.43 35.25 4.38
N ALA A 131 14.64 34.74 4.64
CA ALA A 131 15.44 34.00 3.66
C ALA A 131 14.78 32.67 3.29
N ARG A 132 14.31 31.90 4.29
CA ARG A 132 13.54 30.66 4.09
C ARG A 132 12.25 30.90 3.30
N ALA A 133 11.49 31.94 3.64
CA ALA A 133 10.26 32.30 2.92
C ALA A 133 10.53 32.68 1.45
N ARG A 134 11.58 33.47 1.19
CA ARG A 134 12.01 33.83 -0.17
C ARG A 134 12.45 32.60 -0.97
N ALA A 135 13.16 31.65 -0.35
CA ALA A 135 13.56 30.40 -0.98
C ALA A 135 12.35 29.52 -1.34
N PHE A 136 11.37 29.41 -0.43
CA PHE A 136 10.11 28.68 -0.67
C PHE A 136 9.31 29.30 -1.82
N ARG A 137 9.20 30.64 -1.87
CA ARG A 137 8.53 31.38 -2.94
C ARG A 137 9.20 31.18 -4.31
N LYS A 138 10.54 31.18 -4.36
CA LYS A 138 11.29 30.90 -5.60
C LYS A 138 11.06 29.47 -6.10
N GLY A 139 11.04 28.48 -5.19
CA GLY A 139 10.76 27.08 -5.54
C GLY A 139 9.36 26.85 -6.10
N HIS A 140 8.33 27.53 -5.56
CA HIS A 140 6.97 27.49 -6.10
C HIS A 140 6.79 28.26 -7.41
N SER A 141 7.43 29.43 -7.56
CA SER A 141 7.33 30.24 -8.79
C SER A 141 8.06 29.63 -9.99
N GLY A 142 9.11 28.83 -9.79
CA GLY A 142 9.81 28.12 -10.86
C GLY A 142 9.02 26.91 -11.39
N ARG A 143 8.29 26.22 -10.50
CA ARG A 143 7.45 25.06 -10.85
C ARG A 143 6.20 25.44 -11.65
N ASN A 144 5.70 26.66 -11.49
CA ASN A 144 4.55 27.18 -12.24
C ASN A 144 4.91 27.74 -13.64
N ARG A 145 6.21 27.90 -13.96
CA ARG A 145 6.69 28.34 -15.29
C ARG A 145 7.18 27.20 -16.19
N ALA A 146 7.37 26.00 -15.64
CA ALA A 146 7.91 24.85 -16.37
C ALA A 146 6.82 23.88 -16.88
N ASN A 147 5.54 24.22 -16.72
CA ASN A 147 4.43 23.47 -17.28
C ASN A 147 3.78 24.33 -18.39
N PRO A 148 4.17 24.15 -19.68
CA PRO A 148 3.48 24.76 -20.81
C PRO A 148 2.04 24.21 -20.98
#